data_AF-A0A7X9AT04-F1
#
_entry.id   AF-A0A7X9AT04-F1
#
_cell.length_a   1.000
_cell.length_b   1.000
_cell.length_c   1.000
_cell.angle_alpha   90.00
_cell.angle_beta   90.00
_cell.angle_gamma   90.00
#
_symmetry.space_group_name_H-M   'P 1'
#
loop_
_entity.id
_entity.type
_entity.pdbx_description
1 polymer ?
#
loop_
_entity_poly.entity_id
_entity_poly.type
_entity_poly.pdbx_seq_one_letter_code
_entity_poly.pdbx_strand_id
1 'polypeptide(L)'
;MDKPQNYWNEFDWERFFRRKEKFILAYVELLERLAELPEGEELIMNELIRRFGAAEVEEMYAYDDDDDVFADENEDVMDDPDDEPMEPPMTFPPEDSEDWRGKDNDIDSKFNEEMRRLRRMEEQFRNIMITLEQTIQGWCNLMSSVLPTDKRTQGLKVLFSLSRVSMNLLSCASEMAAGRPAAVIALCKRVLTDLNDAVGQVTELRQYCPPLQEVLTTIQERLVIVADEVADFLCACRELPGEIDDDIPF
;
A
#
# COMPACT_ATOMS: atom_id res chain seq x y z
N MET A 1 -2.26 -15.77 21.74
CA MET A 1 -2.84 -14.43 21.58
C MET A 1 -1.80 -13.62 20.87
N ASP A 2 -1.95 -13.52 19.55
CA ASP A 2 -1.06 -12.71 18.72
C ASP A 2 -1.37 -11.23 18.98
N LYS A 3 -0.34 -10.39 18.94
CA LYS A 3 -0.48 -8.94 19.20
C LYS A 3 -1.45 -8.34 18.16
N PRO A 4 -2.19 -7.26 18.49
CA PRO A 4 -3.02 -6.57 17.51
C PRO A 4 -2.16 -6.09 16.33
N GLN A 5 -2.72 -6.04 15.12
CA GLN A 5 -1.98 -5.73 13.89
C GLN A 5 -1.28 -4.36 13.94
N ASN A 6 -1.82 -3.38 14.67
CA ASN A 6 -1.20 -2.07 14.86
C ASN A 6 0.16 -2.14 15.59
N TYR A 7 0.43 -3.22 16.31
CA TYR A 7 1.70 -3.46 17.02
C TYR A 7 2.64 -4.40 16.27
N TRP A 8 2.30 -4.81 15.05
CA TRP A 8 3.15 -5.66 14.22
C TRP A 8 4.30 -4.86 13.67
N ASN A 9 5.51 -5.42 13.78
CA ASN A 9 6.67 -4.85 13.10
C ASN A 9 6.72 -5.31 11.64
N GLU A 10 7.69 -4.80 10.88
CA GLU A 10 7.89 -5.13 9.47
C GLU A 10 8.05 -6.65 9.18
N PHE A 11 8.57 -7.44 10.14
CA PHE A 11 8.75 -8.89 9.98
C PHE A 11 7.44 -9.65 10.20
N ASP A 12 6.61 -9.19 11.13
CA ASP A 12 5.30 -9.77 11.39
C ASP A 12 4.40 -9.57 10.16
N TRP A 13 4.38 -8.36 9.60
CA TRP A 13 3.69 -8.05 8.34
C TRP A 13 4.20 -8.88 7.15
N GLU A 14 5.52 -8.99 6.97
CA GLU A 14 6.08 -9.84 5.90
C GLU A 14 5.68 -11.32 6.07
N ARG A 15 5.65 -11.82 7.30
CA ARG A 15 5.19 -13.19 7.59
C ARG A 15 3.71 -13.36 7.26
N PHE A 16 2.89 -12.35 7.59
CA PHE A 16 1.47 -12.33 7.25
C PHE A 16 1.26 -12.33 5.74
N PHE A 17 1.92 -11.44 4.98
CA PHE A 17 1.80 -11.39 3.53
C PHE A 17 2.21 -12.71 2.85
N ARG A 18 3.29 -13.35 3.31
CA ARG A 18 3.68 -14.68 2.81
C ARG A 18 2.65 -15.77 3.11
N ARG A 19 1.97 -15.68 4.26
CA ARG A 19 0.90 -16.61 4.62
C ARG A 19 -0.30 -16.41 3.71
N LYS A 20 -0.72 -15.16 3.52
CA LYS A 20 -1.80 -14.77 2.60
C LYS A 20 -1.53 -15.22 1.16
N GLU A 21 -0.29 -15.07 0.66
CA GLU A 21 0.09 -15.57 -0.67
C GLU A 21 -0.05 -17.10 -0.78
N LYS A 22 0.41 -17.85 0.23
CA LYS A 22 0.26 -19.32 0.23
C LYS A 22 -1.22 -19.73 0.24
N PHE A 23 -2.03 -19.01 0.98
CA PHE A 23 -3.47 -19.20 1.03
C PHE A 23 -4.10 -18.96 -0.35
N ILE A 24 -3.82 -17.81 -0.98
CA ILE A 24 -4.33 -17.47 -2.31
C ILE A 24 -3.91 -18.51 -3.35
N LEU A 25 -2.65 -18.96 -3.34
CA LEU A 25 -2.18 -19.99 -4.26
C LEU A 25 -2.94 -21.31 -4.09
N ALA A 26 -3.19 -21.73 -2.85
CA ALA A 26 -3.99 -22.92 -2.58
C ALA A 26 -5.44 -22.74 -3.03
N TYR A 27 -6.03 -21.56 -2.82
CA TYR A 27 -7.38 -21.26 -3.28
C TYR A 27 -7.50 -21.31 -4.81
N VAL A 28 -6.56 -20.69 -5.54
CA VAL A 28 -6.54 -20.72 -7.02
C VAL A 28 -6.35 -22.14 -7.54
N GLU A 29 -5.47 -22.94 -6.94
CA GLU A 29 -5.30 -24.36 -7.29
C GLU A 29 -6.61 -25.16 -7.15
N LEU A 30 -7.38 -24.87 -6.11
CA LEU A 30 -8.67 -25.53 -5.86
C LEU A 30 -9.75 -25.02 -6.80
N LEU A 31 -9.78 -23.71 -7.10
CA LEU A 31 -10.70 -23.13 -8.09
C LEU A 31 -10.55 -23.80 -9.45
N GLU A 32 -9.32 -23.96 -9.95
CA GLU A 32 -9.08 -24.62 -11.25
C GLU A 32 -9.64 -26.05 -11.33
N ARG A 33 -9.75 -26.73 -10.18
CA ARG A 33 -10.18 -28.14 -10.11
C ARG A 33 -11.64 -28.32 -9.76
N LEU A 34 -12.21 -27.40 -8.97
CA LEU A 34 -13.50 -27.59 -8.30
C LEU A 34 -14.55 -26.55 -8.72
N ALA A 35 -14.19 -25.46 -9.42
CA ALA A 35 -15.12 -24.38 -9.75
C ALA A 35 -16.31 -24.82 -10.63
N GLU A 36 -16.14 -25.86 -11.46
CA GLU A 36 -17.22 -26.36 -12.33
C GLU A 36 -18.11 -27.41 -11.65
N LEU A 37 -17.78 -27.85 -10.43
CA LEU A 37 -18.55 -28.87 -9.73
C LEU A 37 -19.76 -28.24 -9.00
N PRO A 38 -20.90 -28.94 -8.90
CA PRO A 38 -21.96 -28.55 -7.98
C PRO A 38 -21.37 -28.55 -6.56
N GLU A 39 -21.70 -27.52 -5.76
CA GLU A 39 -21.14 -27.31 -4.41
C GLU A 39 -19.61 -27.10 -4.40
N GLY A 40 -19.01 -26.70 -5.53
CA GLY A 40 -17.57 -26.47 -5.66
C GLY A 40 -17.01 -25.49 -4.62
N GLU A 41 -17.76 -24.44 -4.28
CA GLU A 41 -17.38 -23.46 -3.25
C GLU A 41 -17.27 -24.08 -1.85
N GLU A 42 -18.25 -24.89 -1.45
CA GLU A 42 -18.22 -25.60 -0.16
C GLU A 42 -17.05 -26.60 -0.10
N LEU A 43 -16.77 -27.29 -1.21
CA LEU A 43 -15.63 -28.20 -1.30
C LEU A 43 -14.29 -27.46 -1.19
N ILE A 44 -14.16 -26.30 -1.82
CA ILE A 44 -12.98 -25.44 -1.73
C ILE A 44 -12.79 -24.98 -0.28
N MET A 45 -13.84 -24.47 0.36
CA MET A 45 -13.79 -23.98 1.74
C MET A 45 -13.43 -25.09 2.72
N ASN A 46 -14.05 -26.27 2.61
CA ASN A 46 -13.71 -27.42 3.44
C ASN A 46 -12.25 -27.86 3.28
N GLU A 47 -11.73 -27.84 2.05
CA GLU A 47 -10.34 -28.21 1.78
C GLU A 47 -9.35 -27.14 2.28
N LEU A 48 -9.69 -25.85 2.19
CA LEU A 48 -8.90 -24.77 2.79
C LEU A 48 -8.89 -24.87 4.31
N ILE A 49 -10.04 -25.10 4.95
CA ILE A 49 -10.15 -25.32 6.41
C ILE A 49 -9.32 -26.53 6.82
N ARG A 50 -9.30 -27.59 6.01
CA ARG A 50 -8.47 -28.77 6.28
C ARG A 50 -6.96 -28.46 6.18
N ARG A 51 -6.54 -27.56 5.29
CA ARG A 51 -5.12 -27.22 5.05
C ARG A 51 -4.56 -26.20 6.04
N PHE A 52 -5.33 -25.16 6.35
CA PHE A 52 -4.89 -23.99 7.12
C PHE A 52 -5.57 -23.90 8.51
N GLY A 53 -6.69 -24.59 8.70
CA GLY A 53 -7.51 -24.51 9.91
C GLY A 53 -8.61 -23.46 9.79
N ALA A 54 -9.72 -23.66 10.51
CA ALA A 54 -10.90 -22.80 10.41
C ALA A 54 -10.61 -21.35 10.80
N ALA A 55 -9.86 -21.13 11.88
CA ALA A 55 -9.52 -19.79 12.36
C ALA A 55 -8.66 -19.00 11.36
N GLU A 56 -7.73 -19.66 10.66
CA GLU A 56 -6.89 -18.99 9.66
C GLU A 56 -7.68 -18.68 8.39
N VAL A 57 -8.59 -19.58 7.97
CA VAL A 57 -9.51 -19.30 6.86
C VAL A 57 -10.41 -18.12 7.21
N GLU A 58 -10.99 -18.10 8.40
CA GLU A 58 -11.82 -17.01 8.88
C GLU A 58 -11.04 -15.68 8.91
N GLU A 59 -9.81 -15.65 9.41
CA GLU A 59 -8.93 -14.47 9.38
C GLU A 59 -8.65 -13.98 7.95
N MET A 60 -8.51 -14.88 6.97
CA MET A 60 -8.24 -14.51 5.57
C MET A 60 -9.48 -14.00 4.81
N TYR A 61 -10.67 -14.36 5.29
CA TYR A 61 -11.98 -13.96 4.73
C TYR A 61 -12.68 -12.87 5.54
N ALA A 62 -12.19 -12.54 6.73
CA ALA A 62 -12.52 -11.31 7.42
C ALA A 62 -12.05 -10.18 6.52
N TYR A 63 -12.94 -9.73 5.63
CA TYR A 63 -12.84 -8.42 5.01
C TYR A 63 -12.64 -7.42 6.16
N ASP A 64 -11.77 -6.43 5.96
CA ASP A 64 -11.64 -5.30 6.88
C ASP A 64 -13.02 -4.60 6.95
N ASP A 65 -13.94 -5.12 7.77
CA ASP A 65 -15.23 -4.49 8.11
C ASP A 65 -14.99 -3.14 8.82
N ASP A 66 -13.73 -2.81 9.12
CA ASP A 66 -13.29 -1.50 9.60
C ASP A 66 -13.11 -0.45 8.46
N ASP A 67 -13.14 -0.85 7.18
CA ASP A 67 -13.11 0.08 6.03
C ASP A 67 -14.51 0.61 5.64
N ASP A 68 -15.58 0.13 6.27
CA ASP A 68 -16.94 0.68 6.16
C ASP A 68 -17.10 1.98 6.98
N VAL A 69 -16.19 2.95 6.77
CA VAL A 69 -16.39 4.35 7.22
C VAL A 69 -17.46 5.06 6.37
N PHE A 70 -18.12 4.35 5.45
CA PHE A 70 -19.27 4.83 4.69
C PHE A 70 -20.60 4.17 5.09
N ALA A 71 -20.63 3.42 6.19
CA ALA A 71 -21.88 2.99 6.80
C ALA A 71 -22.47 4.11 7.68
N ASP A 72 -23.35 4.89 7.06
CA ASP A 72 -24.50 5.54 7.72
C ASP A 72 -24.22 6.81 8.55
N GLU A 73 -23.71 7.88 7.91
CA GLU A 73 -24.14 9.23 8.29
C GLU A 73 -25.60 9.39 7.85
N ASN A 74 -26.49 8.91 8.72
CA ASN A 74 -27.93 9.07 8.61
C ASN A 74 -28.29 10.50 8.19
N GLU A 75 -28.92 10.59 7.02
CA GLU A 75 -30.03 11.50 6.75
C GLU A 75 -30.99 11.48 7.95
N ASP A 76 -31.03 12.57 8.71
CA ASP A 76 -32.16 13.09 9.50
C ASP A 76 -31.64 13.71 10.81
N VAL A 77 -31.52 15.04 10.84
CA VAL A 77 -32.29 15.93 11.73
C VAL A 77 -32.12 17.35 11.18
N MET A 78 -33.09 17.76 10.37
CA MET A 78 -33.50 19.16 10.31
C MET A 78 -34.20 19.47 11.64
N ASP A 79 -33.46 20.01 12.62
CA ASP A 79 -34.04 20.80 13.70
C ASP A 79 -33.34 22.15 13.67
N ASP A 80 -34.13 23.14 13.29
CA ASP A 80 -33.85 24.56 13.32
C ASP A 80 -34.03 25.06 14.76
N PRO A 81 -32.99 25.60 15.44
CA PRO A 81 -33.17 26.29 16.70
C PRO A 81 -32.85 27.79 16.53
N ASP A 82 -33.46 28.45 15.57
CA ASP A 82 -33.74 29.89 15.71
C ASP A 82 -34.81 30.09 16.81
N ASP A 83 -34.42 29.95 18.09
CA ASP A 83 -35.12 30.58 19.23
C ASP A 83 -34.38 30.42 20.58
N GLU A 84 -33.09 30.81 20.65
CA GLU A 84 -32.49 31.22 21.94
C GLU A 84 -32.09 32.71 21.90
N PRO A 85 -32.55 33.54 22.86
CA PRO A 85 -32.22 34.95 22.89
C PRO A 85 -30.71 35.15 23.17
N MET A 86 -30.01 35.77 22.22
CA MET A 86 -28.61 36.20 22.37
C MET A 86 -28.37 36.89 23.72
N GLU A 87 -27.52 36.29 24.56
CA GLU A 87 -26.93 36.99 25.69
C GLU A 87 -26.06 38.16 25.20
N PRO A 88 -26.04 39.30 25.93
CA PRO A 88 -25.28 40.48 25.52
C PRO A 88 -23.78 40.16 25.39
N PRO A 89 -23.05 40.85 24.49
CA PRO A 89 -21.66 40.54 24.20
C PRO A 89 -20.84 40.62 25.48
N MET A 90 -20.18 39.51 25.82
CA MET A 90 -19.19 39.48 26.90
C MET A 90 -18.19 40.60 26.67
N THR A 91 -18.06 41.45 27.69
CA THR A 91 -17.05 42.50 27.71
C THR A 91 -15.69 41.82 27.73
N PHE A 92 -14.92 42.03 26.66
CA PHE A 92 -13.53 41.59 26.59
C PHE A 92 -12.79 42.08 27.84
N PRO A 93 -12.08 41.21 28.58
CA PRO A 93 -11.20 41.65 29.65
C PRO A 93 -10.13 42.59 29.06
N PRO A 94 -9.64 43.58 29.83
CA PRO A 94 -8.64 44.53 29.34
C PRO A 94 -7.38 43.81 28.84
N GLU A 95 -6.79 44.37 27.78
CA GLU A 95 -5.59 43.94 27.05
C GLU A 95 -4.31 43.98 27.91
N ASP A 96 -4.28 43.27 29.04
CA ASP A 96 -3.07 43.15 29.88
C ASP A 96 -2.87 41.71 30.37
N SER A 97 -3.04 40.73 29.47
CA SER A 97 -2.56 39.35 29.70
C SER A 97 -1.57 38.93 28.60
N GLU A 98 -0.46 39.65 28.52
CA GLU A 98 0.75 39.21 27.83
C GLU A 98 1.38 38.03 28.60
N ASP A 99 0.86 36.82 28.46
CA ASP A 99 1.66 35.62 28.81
C ASP A 99 1.22 34.28 28.15
N TRP A 100 0.13 34.25 27.38
CA TRP A 100 -0.32 33.00 26.74
C TRP A 100 0.20 32.77 25.31
N ARG A 101 0.79 33.80 24.65
CA ARG A 101 1.25 33.71 23.23
C ARG A 101 2.58 32.98 23.00
N GLY A 102 3.23 32.47 24.05
CA GLY A 102 4.60 31.98 23.98
C GLY A 102 4.77 30.49 23.69
N LYS A 103 3.76 29.64 23.94
CA LYS A 103 3.90 28.17 23.85
C LYS A 103 3.13 27.50 22.71
N ASP A 104 2.10 28.15 22.16
CA ASP A 104 1.29 27.55 21.09
C ASP A 104 1.99 27.59 19.71
N ASN A 105 2.92 28.52 19.50
CA ASN A 105 3.65 28.65 18.22
C ASN A 105 4.53 27.43 17.89
N ASP A 106 5.07 26.72 18.90
CA ASP A 106 5.95 25.56 18.68
C ASP A 106 5.17 24.29 18.34
N ILE A 107 3.96 24.13 18.89
CA ILE A 107 3.08 22.97 18.62
C ILE A 107 2.50 23.11 17.21
N ASP A 108 1.99 24.29 16.86
CA ASP A 108 1.50 24.58 15.51
C ASP A 108 2.62 24.46 14.45
N SER A 109 3.87 24.81 14.80
CA SER A 109 5.00 24.66 13.89
C SER A 109 5.35 23.20 13.61
N LYS A 110 5.40 22.35 14.65
CA LYS A 110 5.70 20.91 14.51
C LYS A 110 4.61 20.16 13.75
N PHE A 111 3.35 20.37 14.12
CA PHE A 111 2.20 19.77 13.44
C PHE A 111 2.17 20.14 11.95
N ASN A 112 2.46 21.40 11.63
CA ASN A 112 2.51 21.88 10.26
C ASN A 112 3.69 21.29 9.47
N GLU A 113 4.83 21.02 10.12
CA GLU A 113 5.95 20.34 9.47
C GLU A 113 5.65 18.85 9.20
N GLU A 114 5.00 18.17 10.14
CA GLU A 114 4.55 16.79 9.96
C GLU A 114 3.53 16.66 8.82
N MET A 115 2.53 17.53 8.77
CA MET A 115 1.56 17.57 7.66
C MET A 115 2.23 17.86 6.31
N ARG A 116 3.23 18.76 6.26
CA ARG A 116 4.01 18.98 5.04
C ARG A 116 4.83 17.77 4.64
N ARG A 117 5.36 17.02 5.61
CA ARG A 117 6.11 15.81 5.37
C ARG A 117 5.22 14.71 4.79
N LEU A 118 4.04 14.46 5.37
CA LEU A 118 3.07 13.50 4.86
C LEU A 118 2.64 13.84 3.43
N ARG A 119 2.33 15.10 3.14
CA ARG A 119 2.00 15.54 1.76
C ARG A 119 3.13 15.30 0.76
N ARG A 120 4.39 15.57 1.16
CA ARG A 120 5.56 15.28 0.32
C ARG A 120 5.68 13.78 0.03
N MET A 121 5.43 12.94 1.03
CA MET A 121 5.46 11.49 0.88
C MET A 121 4.33 10.99 -0.03
N GLU A 122 3.11 11.52 0.11
CA GLU A 122 1.99 11.21 -0.79
C GLU A 122 2.27 11.63 -2.24
N GLU A 123 2.86 12.81 -2.44
CA GLU A 123 3.24 13.29 -3.76
C GLU A 123 4.35 12.42 -4.38
N GLN A 124 5.38 12.07 -3.61
CA GLN A 124 6.42 11.14 -4.03
C GLN A 124 5.82 9.78 -4.41
N PHE A 125 4.94 9.23 -3.57
CA PHE A 125 4.28 7.95 -3.81
C PHE A 125 3.43 7.97 -5.09
N ARG A 126 2.70 9.05 -5.34
CA ARG A 126 1.92 9.25 -6.57
C ARG A 126 2.83 9.30 -7.80
N ASN A 127 3.98 9.97 -7.73
CA ASN A 127 4.93 10.05 -8.83
C ASN A 127 5.54 8.69 -9.16
N ILE A 128 5.86 7.88 -8.14
CA ILE A 128 6.30 6.49 -8.30
C ILE A 128 5.26 5.69 -9.08
N MET A 129 3.98 5.77 -8.68
CA MET A 129 2.88 5.05 -9.32
C MET A 129 2.71 5.45 -10.78
N ILE A 130 2.70 6.75 -11.09
CA ILE A 130 2.59 7.26 -12.47
C ILE A 130 3.75 6.76 -13.34
N THR A 131 4.99 6.85 -12.85
CA THR A 131 6.18 6.42 -13.59
C THR A 131 6.17 4.92 -13.84
N LEU A 132 5.75 4.13 -12.85
CA LEU A 132 5.60 2.70 -13.00
C LEU A 132 4.52 2.35 -14.03
N GLU A 133 3.33 2.94 -13.94
CA GLU A 133 2.23 2.68 -14.87
C GLU A 133 2.62 2.97 -16.32
N GLN A 134 3.29 4.11 -16.56
CA GLN A 134 3.80 4.45 -17.88
C GLN A 134 4.82 3.41 -18.39
N THR A 135 5.65 2.89 -17.48
CA THR A 135 6.65 1.86 -17.81
C THR A 135 5.98 0.51 -18.11
N ILE A 136 4.96 0.12 -17.34
CA ILE A 136 4.14 -1.07 -17.58
C ILE A 136 3.43 -0.97 -18.93
N GLN A 137 2.80 0.16 -19.23
CA GLN A 137 2.15 0.37 -20.52
C GLN A 137 3.14 0.28 -21.68
N GLY A 138 4.33 0.88 -21.53
CA GLY A 138 5.42 0.77 -22.48
C GLY A 138 5.86 -0.68 -22.70
N TRP A 139 5.96 -1.47 -21.61
CA TRP A 139 6.28 -2.89 -21.67
C TRP A 139 5.21 -3.71 -22.41
N CYS A 140 3.93 -3.49 -22.09
CA CYS A 140 2.81 -4.16 -22.76
C CYS A 140 2.78 -3.87 -24.26
N ASN A 141 3.05 -2.62 -24.64
CA ASN A 141 3.16 -2.22 -26.05
C ASN A 141 4.33 -2.92 -26.73
N LEU A 142 5.51 -2.99 -26.09
CA LEU A 142 6.67 -3.70 -26.62
C LEU A 142 6.39 -5.20 -26.80
N MET A 143 5.80 -5.83 -25.79
CA MET A 143 5.49 -7.27 -25.80
C MET A 143 4.50 -7.64 -26.90
N SER A 144 3.47 -6.81 -27.12
CA SER A 144 2.42 -7.08 -28.11
C SER A 144 2.87 -6.81 -29.56
N SER A 145 3.75 -5.83 -29.78
CA SER A 145 4.06 -5.33 -31.12
C SER A 145 5.36 -5.85 -31.71
N VAL A 146 6.46 -5.86 -30.95
CA VAL A 146 7.81 -6.02 -31.50
C VAL A 146 8.62 -7.12 -30.83
N LEU A 147 8.17 -7.64 -29.68
CA LEU A 147 8.88 -8.72 -29.00
C LEU A 147 8.78 -10.04 -29.80
N PRO A 148 9.92 -10.66 -30.17
CA PRO A 148 9.93 -11.93 -30.87
C PRO A 148 9.20 -13.04 -30.12
N THR A 149 8.55 -13.95 -30.85
CA THR A 149 7.75 -15.05 -30.28
C THR A 149 8.56 -15.99 -29.40
N ASP A 150 9.82 -16.25 -29.75
CA ASP A 150 10.76 -17.07 -28.98
C ASP A 150 11.18 -16.42 -27.65
N LYS A 151 10.93 -15.11 -27.49
CA LYS A 151 11.22 -14.35 -26.27
C LYS A 151 9.98 -14.01 -25.45
N ARG A 152 8.78 -14.36 -25.91
CA ARG A 152 7.53 -14.05 -25.20
C ARG A 152 7.47 -14.64 -23.79
N THR A 153 8.02 -15.82 -23.56
CA THR A 153 8.07 -16.40 -22.21
C THR A 153 8.88 -15.52 -21.25
N GLN A 154 10.01 -14.97 -21.71
CA GLN A 154 10.78 -13.99 -20.92
C GLN A 154 10.02 -12.67 -20.79
N GLY A 155 9.34 -12.27 -21.87
CA GLY A 155 8.37 -11.16 -21.90
C GLY A 155 7.36 -11.21 -20.75
N LEU A 156 6.73 -12.38 -20.58
CA LEU A 156 5.74 -12.66 -19.55
C LEU A 156 6.34 -12.66 -18.14
N LYS A 157 7.58 -13.11 -17.97
CA LYS A 157 8.27 -13.05 -16.65
C LYS A 157 8.44 -11.61 -16.18
N VAL A 158 8.87 -10.71 -17.08
CA VAL A 158 8.96 -9.28 -16.75
C VAL A 158 7.58 -8.73 -16.42
N LEU A 159 6.56 -9.02 -17.24
CA LEU A 159 5.20 -8.55 -16.97
C LEU A 159 4.70 -9.04 -15.61
N PHE A 160 4.95 -10.30 -15.26
CA PHE A 160 4.60 -10.86 -13.96
C PHE A 160 5.27 -10.10 -12.81
N SER A 161 6.58 -9.84 -12.88
CA SER A 161 7.27 -9.03 -11.88
C SER A 161 6.66 -7.62 -11.78
N LEU A 162 6.44 -6.94 -12.91
CA LEU A 162 5.84 -5.60 -12.93
C LEU A 162 4.41 -5.57 -12.36
N SER A 163 3.60 -6.60 -12.62
CA SER A 163 2.27 -6.74 -12.03
C SER A 163 2.34 -6.89 -10.51
N ARG A 164 3.32 -7.63 -9.98
CA ARG A 164 3.55 -7.74 -8.53
C ARG A 164 3.98 -6.42 -7.91
N VAL A 165 4.87 -5.68 -8.57
CA VAL A 165 5.28 -4.33 -8.16
C VAL A 165 4.04 -3.42 -8.05
N SER A 166 3.20 -3.39 -9.09
CA SER A 166 1.99 -2.56 -9.12
C SER A 166 0.99 -2.96 -8.03
N MET A 167 0.75 -4.26 -7.83
CA MET A 167 -0.16 -4.75 -6.79
C MET A 167 0.35 -4.39 -5.38
N ASN A 168 1.64 -4.62 -5.10
CA ASN A 168 2.21 -4.32 -3.80
C ASN A 168 2.23 -2.82 -3.51
N LEU A 169 2.46 -1.96 -4.51
CA LEU A 169 2.31 -0.51 -4.34
C LEU A 169 0.86 -0.12 -4.10
N LEU A 170 -0.12 -0.70 -4.79
CA LEU A 170 -1.52 -0.45 -4.47
C LEU A 170 -1.85 -0.82 -3.02
N SER A 171 -1.33 -1.95 -2.54
CA SER A 171 -1.42 -2.30 -1.11
C SER A 171 -0.72 -1.29 -0.21
N CYS A 172 0.44 -0.73 -0.60
CA CYS A 172 1.08 0.34 0.17
C CYS A 172 0.16 1.56 0.35
N ALA A 173 -0.62 1.93 -0.68
CA ALA A 173 -1.55 3.04 -0.59
C ALA A 173 -2.65 2.79 0.46
N SER A 174 -3.20 1.56 0.47
CA SER A 174 -4.20 1.12 1.44
C SER A 174 -3.64 1.14 2.87
N GLU A 175 -2.48 0.53 3.09
CA GLU A 175 -1.86 0.45 4.41
C GLU A 175 -1.37 1.82 4.91
N MET A 176 -1.00 2.73 4.00
CA MET A 176 -0.67 4.12 4.35
C MET A 176 -1.91 4.87 4.82
N ALA A 177 -3.05 4.72 4.13
CA ALA A 177 -4.31 5.31 4.55
C ALA A 177 -4.78 4.75 5.90
N ALA A 178 -4.52 3.46 6.15
CA ALA A 178 -4.78 2.81 7.44
C ALA A 178 -3.76 3.15 8.55
N GLY A 179 -2.77 4.02 8.30
CA GLY A 179 -1.80 4.43 9.30
C GLY A 179 -0.83 3.35 9.76
N ARG A 180 -0.55 2.34 8.91
CA ARG A 180 0.30 1.16 9.24
C ARG A 180 1.68 1.25 8.56
N PRO A 181 2.61 2.10 9.01
CA PRO A 181 3.90 2.30 8.34
C PRO A 181 4.77 1.03 8.31
N ALA A 182 4.65 0.16 9.32
CA ALA A 182 5.37 -1.12 9.34
C ALA A 182 4.95 -2.06 8.19
N ALA A 183 3.67 -2.06 7.82
CA ALA A 183 3.15 -2.81 6.68
C ALA A 183 3.67 -2.24 5.36
N VAL A 184 3.61 -0.90 5.21
CA VAL A 184 4.13 -0.17 4.04
C VAL A 184 5.63 -0.47 3.83
N ILE A 185 6.43 -0.47 4.90
CA ILE A 185 7.86 -0.81 4.87
C ILE A 185 8.08 -2.23 4.34
N ALA A 186 7.31 -3.21 4.82
CA ALA A 186 7.41 -4.59 4.38
C ALA A 186 7.03 -4.73 2.89
N LEU A 187 5.97 -4.06 2.44
CA LEU A 187 5.54 -4.03 1.04
C LEU A 187 6.58 -3.35 0.13
N CYS A 188 7.14 -2.20 0.53
CA CYS A 188 8.19 -1.52 -0.23
C CYS A 188 9.43 -2.43 -0.45
N LYS A 189 9.81 -3.25 0.54
CA LYS A 189 10.90 -4.23 0.35
C LYS A 189 10.55 -5.30 -0.68
N ARG A 190 9.29 -5.75 -0.73
CA ARG A 190 8.81 -6.67 -1.76
C ARG A 190 8.83 -6.02 -3.13
N VAL A 191 8.34 -4.78 -3.24
CA VAL A 191 8.39 -3.95 -4.46
C VAL A 191 9.81 -3.85 -4.99
N LEU A 192 10.79 -3.53 -4.13
CA LEU A 192 12.21 -3.45 -4.53
C LEU A 192 12.76 -4.80 -5.02
N THR A 193 12.36 -5.91 -4.39
CA THR A 193 12.76 -7.26 -4.83
C THR A 193 12.21 -7.55 -6.23
N ASP A 194 10.92 -7.31 -6.44
CA ASP A 194 10.26 -7.55 -7.73
C ASP A 194 10.76 -6.61 -8.84
N LEU A 195 11.10 -5.35 -8.52
CA LEU A 195 11.73 -4.40 -9.45
C LEU A 195 13.13 -4.87 -9.86
N ASN A 196 13.94 -5.33 -8.91
CA ASN A 196 15.27 -5.87 -9.20
C ASN A 196 15.20 -7.10 -10.11
N ASP A 197 14.23 -7.98 -9.88
CA ASP A 197 13.98 -9.13 -10.76
C ASP A 197 13.58 -8.66 -12.17
N ALA A 198 12.66 -7.68 -12.29
CA ALA A 198 12.27 -7.12 -13.58
C ALA A 198 13.45 -6.49 -14.33
N VAL A 199 14.28 -5.70 -13.65
CA VAL A 199 15.51 -5.10 -14.21
C VAL A 199 16.48 -6.19 -14.69
N GLY A 200 16.65 -7.26 -13.91
CA GLY A 200 17.48 -8.41 -14.29
C GLY A 200 16.98 -9.09 -15.55
N GLN A 201 15.67 -9.37 -15.63
CA GLN A 201 15.03 -9.98 -16.80
C GLN A 201 15.13 -9.11 -18.05
N VAL A 202 14.92 -7.79 -17.92
CA VAL A 202 15.08 -6.83 -19.05
C VAL A 202 16.54 -6.77 -19.51
N THR A 203 17.49 -6.78 -18.56
CA THR A 203 18.93 -6.77 -18.87
C THR A 203 19.35 -8.01 -19.65
N GLU A 204 18.86 -9.18 -19.25
CA GLU A 204 19.07 -10.45 -19.95
C GLU A 204 18.46 -10.40 -21.35
N LEU A 205 17.20 -9.96 -21.48
CA LEU A 205 16.52 -9.86 -22.76
C LEU A 205 17.26 -8.92 -23.73
N ARG A 206 17.82 -7.81 -23.22
CA ARG A 206 18.63 -6.88 -24.00
C ARG A 206 19.85 -7.53 -24.65
N GLN A 207 20.49 -8.49 -23.98
CA GLN A 207 21.64 -9.21 -24.55
C GLN A 207 21.24 -10.12 -25.72
N TYR A 208 20.00 -10.62 -25.70
CA TYR A 208 19.50 -11.56 -26.71
C TYR A 208 18.68 -10.89 -27.83
N CYS A 209 18.34 -9.61 -27.71
CA CYS A 209 17.56 -8.86 -28.69
C CYS A 209 18.24 -7.54 -29.10
N PRO A 210 19.36 -7.60 -29.87
CA PRO A 210 20.06 -6.39 -30.32
C PRO A 210 19.18 -5.34 -31.03
N PRO A 211 18.19 -5.71 -31.87
CA PRO A 211 17.32 -4.72 -32.51
C PRO A 211 16.47 -3.89 -31.54
N LEU A 212 16.21 -4.39 -30.32
CA LEU A 212 15.40 -3.73 -29.30
C LEU A 212 16.25 -3.09 -28.21
N GLN A 213 17.58 -3.06 -28.37
CA GLN A 213 18.51 -2.69 -27.30
C GLN A 213 18.25 -1.28 -26.75
N GLU A 214 17.97 -0.32 -27.62
CA GLU A 214 17.68 1.06 -27.21
C GLU A 214 16.41 1.13 -26.36
N VAL A 215 15.32 0.53 -26.84
CA VAL A 215 14.04 0.53 -26.12
C VAL A 215 14.14 -0.21 -24.78
N LEU A 216 14.82 -1.36 -24.76
CA LEU A 216 15.04 -2.12 -23.53
C LEU A 216 15.94 -1.37 -22.53
N THR A 217 16.89 -0.57 -23.02
CA THR A 217 17.71 0.29 -22.16
C THR A 217 16.87 1.40 -21.54
N THR A 218 16.01 2.07 -22.32
CA THR A 218 15.08 3.08 -21.79
C THR A 218 14.13 2.49 -20.73
N ILE A 219 13.59 1.30 -20.97
CA ILE A 219 12.72 0.62 -19.98
C ILE A 219 13.53 0.26 -18.73
N GLN A 220 14.73 -0.28 -18.88
CA GLN A 220 15.62 -0.59 -17.77
C GLN A 220 15.90 0.66 -16.92
N GLU A 221 16.30 1.77 -17.54
CA GLU A 221 16.61 3.02 -16.85
C GLU A 221 15.39 3.54 -16.07
N ARG A 222 14.19 3.49 -16.66
CA ARG A 222 12.95 3.85 -15.96
C ARG A 222 12.67 2.97 -14.74
N LEU A 223 12.88 1.65 -14.86
CA LEU A 223 12.68 0.74 -13.73
C LEU A 223 13.68 1.00 -12.61
N VAL A 224 14.93 1.36 -12.94
CA VAL A 224 15.94 1.76 -11.95
C VAL A 224 15.53 3.05 -11.25
N ILE A 225 15.06 4.06 -11.98
CA ILE A 225 14.54 5.30 -11.39
C ILE A 225 13.40 5.01 -10.41
N VAL A 226 12.44 4.17 -10.80
CA VAL A 226 11.35 3.75 -9.90
C VAL A 226 11.88 3.02 -8.67
N ALA A 227 12.90 2.16 -8.81
CA ALA A 227 13.51 1.47 -7.68
C ALA A 227 14.21 2.45 -6.72
N ASP A 228 14.92 3.44 -7.24
CA ASP A 228 15.56 4.48 -6.43
C ASP A 228 14.52 5.32 -5.68
N GLU A 229 13.46 5.76 -6.37
CA GLU A 229 12.37 6.53 -5.74
C GLU A 229 11.62 5.73 -4.66
N VAL A 230 11.41 4.43 -4.87
CA VAL A 230 10.82 3.53 -3.86
C VAL A 230 11.77 3.34 -2.68
N ALA A 231 13.09 3.27 -2.90
CA ALA A 231 14.07 3.16 -1.82
C ALA A 231 14.11 4.44 -0.97
N ASP A 232 14.05 5.60 -1.60
CA ASP A 232 13.96 6.89 -0.91
C ASP A 232 12.65 6.99 -0.11
N PHE A 233 11.53 6.58 -0.71
CA PHE A 233 10.23 6.55 -0.06
C PHE A 233 10.22 5.59 1.15
N LEU A 234 10.84 4.40 1.02
CA LEU A 234 11.03 3.45 2.11
C LEU A 234 11.84 4.06 3.28
N CYS A 235 12.87 4.83 2.98
CA CYS A 235 13.63 5.55 4.00
C CYS A 235 12.76 6.60 4.70
N ALA A 236 11.98 7.37 3.95
CA ALA A 236 11.05 8.34 4.51
C ALA A 236 9.99 7.69 5.42
N CYS A 237 9.49 6.50 5.08
CA CYS A 237 8.55 5.74 5.93
C CYS A 237 9.17 5.30 7.26
N ARG A 238 10.46 4.94 7.29
CA ARG A 238 11.15 4.53 8.53
C ARG A 238 11.40 5.67 9.50
N GLU A 239 11.49 6.88 8.97
CA GLU A 239 11.66 8.09 9.76
C GLU A 239 10.32 8.59 10.33
N LEU A 240 9.18 8.02 9.93
CA LEU A 240 7.89 8.40 10.50
C LEU A 240 7.89 8.01 11.98
N PRO A 241 7.42 8.90 12.89
CA PRO A 241 7.23 8.51 14.27
C PRO A 241 6.31 7.28 14.29
N GLY A 242 6.81 6.15 14.78
CA GLY A 242 5.92 5.04 15.11
C GLY A 242 4.99 5.51 16.22
N GLU A 243 3.78 4.97 16.31
CA GLU A 243 2.86 5.15 17.45
C GLU A 243 3.43 4.59 18.79
N ILE A 244 4.75 4.42 18.89
CA ILE A 244 5.47 3.88 20.02
C ILE A 244 6.44 4.97 20.49
N ASP A 245 5.94 6.04 21.11
CA ASP A 245 6.77 6.79 22.06
C ASP A 245 6.03 7.68 23.07
N ASP A 246 4.73 7.46 23.32
CA ASP A 246 4.05 8.10 24.47
C ASP A 246 3.51 7.04 25.46
N ASP A 247 4.25 6.88 26.56
CA ASP A 247 3.77 6.49 27.89
C ASP A 247 3.01 5.16 28.08
N ILE A 248 3.72 4.02 28.06
CA ILE A 248 3.30 2.86 28.87
C ILE A 248 4.43 2.51 29.86
N PRO A 249 4.32 2.92 31.14
CA PRO A 249 5.26 2.49 32.17
C PRO A 249 5.09 0.99 32.42
N PHE A 250 6.22 0.28 32.37
CA PHE A 250 6.36 -1.11 32.84
C PHE A 250 6.08 -1.25 34.34
#